data_AF-A0A7G5BWF1-F1
#
_entry.id   AF-A0A7G5BWF1-F1
#
_cell.length_a   1.000
_cell.length_b   1.000
_cell.length_c   1.000
_cell.angle_alpha   90.00
_cell.angle_beta   90.00
_cell.angle_gamma   90.00
#
_symmetry.space_group_name_H-M   'P 1'
#
loop_
_entity.id
_entity.type
_entity.pdbx_description
1 polymer ?
#
loop_
_entity_poly.entity_id
_entity_poly.type
_entity_poly.pdbx_seq_one_letter_code
_entity_poly.pdbx_strand_id
1 'polypeptide(L)'
;MNIHYTSMRQVTFKNRIIFLFLFSSLIPFVFLGVISFYTIDSILSNKVEHTLQSKLEQDLSYLENTLNNVNHVSQQLAFGIGTNKLIEEMNNAQEPFKQIQLLNEIKEELNVISFSNPNIGLLMYYYPETDSHKFENFSIRGKFSPDQLPVMAKYSDITYFGPLLCLTY
;
A
#
# COMPACT_ATOMS: atom_id res chain seq x y z
N MET A 1 57.22 -17.69 56.16
CA MET A 1 56.94 -19.01 55.58
C MET A 1 55.57 -19.48 56.07
N ASN A 2 54.60 -19.53 55.14
CA ASN A 2 53.33 -20.25 55.18
C ASN A 2 52.45 -20.25 56.45
N ILE A 3 51.56 -19.25 56.57
CA ILE A 3 50.33 -19.37 57.38
C ILE A 3 49.14 -18.74 56.62
N HIS A 4 48.92 -19.17 55.37
CA HIS A 4 47.70 -18.80 54.61
C HIS A 4 47.03 -19.95 53.85
N TYR A 5 47.43 -21.20 54.11
CA TYR A 5 46.94 -22.38 53.37
C TYR A 5 46.10 -23.36 54.20
N THR A 6 45.59 -22.97 55.37
CA THR A 6 44.89 -23.89 56.28
C THR A 6 43.43 -23.57 56.56
N SER A 7 42.80 -22.66 55.81
CA SER A 7 41.32 -22.53 55.83
C SER A 7 40.64 -23.43 54.77
N MET A 8 41.33 -23.74 53.67
CA MET A 8 40.79 -24.57 52.57
C MET A 8 40.92 -26.10 52.78
N ARG A 9 41.24 -26.57 53.99
CA ARG A 9 41.48 -28.01 54.24
C ARG A 9 40.36 -28.71 55.03
N GLN A 10 39.30 -28.01 55.44
CA GLN A 10 38.15 -28.59 56.15
C GLN A 10 36.80 -28.30 55.49
N VAL A 11 36.76 -28.23 54.16
CA VAL A 11 35.50 -28.48 53.45
C VAL A 11 35.32 -29.99 53.43
N THR A 12 34.40 -30.52 54.25
CA THR A 12 34.02 -31.94 54.26
C THR A 12 33.75 -32.40 52.83
N PHE A 13 34.22 -33.60 52.45
CA PHE A 13 34.14 -34.17 51.09
C PHE A 13 32.73 -34.01 50.46
N LYS A 14 31.69 -34.13 51.30
CA LYS A 14 30.28 -33.87 51.00
C LYS A 14 30.01 -32.47 50.44
N ASN A 15 30.53 -31.41 51.07
CA ASN A 15 30.32 -30.03 50.62
C ASN A 15 31.00 -29.77 49.27
N ARG A 16 32.19 -30.33 49.02
CA ARG A 16 32.89 -30.19 47.73
C ARG A 16 32.11 -30.82 46.57
N ILE A 17 31.52 -31.99 46.78
CA ILE A 17 30.65 -32.65 45.77
C ILE A 17 29.38 -31.84 45.53
N ILE A 18 28.76 -31.31 46.58
CA ILE A 18 27.57 -30.45 46.46
C ILE A 18 27.89 -29.18 45.66
N PHE A 19 29.02 -28.53 45.93
CA PHE A 19 29.45 -27.36 45.13
C PHE A 19 29.70 -27.70 43.67
N LEU A 20 30.41 -28.81 43.38
CA LEU A 20 30.66 -29.24 42.00
C LEU A 20 29.36 -29.55 41.26
N PHE A 21 28.40 -30.20 41.93
CA PHE A 21 27.08 -30.48 41.36
C PHE A 21 26.28 -29.19 41.10
N LEU A 22 26.28 -28.25 42.05
CA LEU A 22 25.61 -26.96 41.90
C LEU A 22 26.19 -26.15 40.75
N PHE A 23 27.53 -26.02 40.66
CA PHE A 23 28.16 -25.31 39.55
C PHE A 23 27.93 -26.02 38.22
N SER A 24 28.03 -27.34 38.17
CA SER A 24 27.78 -28.13 36.94
C SER A 24 26.35 -27.99 36.43
N SER A 25 25.37 -27.78 37.31
CA SER A 25 23.97 -27.56 36.96
C SER A 25 23.72 -26.10 36.57
N LEU A 26 24.21 -25.15 37.38
CA LEU A 26 23.91 -23.72 37.25
C LEU A 26 24.60 -23.09 36.03
N ILE A 27 25.82 -23.51 35.72
CA ILE A 27 26.61 -22.95 34.62
C ILE A 27 25.85 -23.10 33.27
N PRO A 28 25.38 -24.29 32.87
CA PRO A 28 24.54 -24.43 31.66
C PRO A 28 23.30 -23.54 31.66
N PHE A 29 22.61 -23.36 32.79
CA PHE A 29 21.44 -22.48 32.87
C PHE A 29 21.79 -21.01 32.63
N VAL A 30 22.90 -20.54 33.19
CA VAL A 30 23.38 -19.17 32.95
C VAL A 30 23.76 -18.99 31.48
N PHE A 31 24.48 -19.94 30.89
CA PHE A 31 24.82 -19.89 29.47
C PHE A 31 23.58 -19.90 28.57
N LEU A 32 22.58 -20.73 28.86
CA LEU A 32 21.31 -20.74 28.13
C LEU A 32 20.59 -19.39 28.23
N GLY A 33 20.55 -18.78 29.42
CA GLY A 33 19.95 -17.45 29.59
C GLY A 33 20.66 -16.37 28.78
N VAL A 34 21.99 -16.36 28.80
CA VAL A 34 22.80 -15.40 28.03
C VAL A 34 22.60 -15.59 26.53
N ILE A 35 22.70 -16.83 26.03
CA ILE A 35 22.50 -17.15 24.61
C ILE A 35 21.08 -16.77 24.19
N SER A 36 20.08 -17.10 25.00
CA SER A 36 18.68 -16.78 24.73
C SER A 36 18.46 -15.27 24.64
N PHE A 37 19.07 -14.49 25.55
CA PHE A 37 18.95 -13.03 25.53
C PHE A 37 19.50 -12.43 24.23
N TYR A 38 20.72 -12.81 23.83
CA TYR A 38 21.31 -12.34 22.56
C TYR A 38 20.53 -12.80 21.34
N THR A 39 20.01 -14.03 21.36
CA THR A 39 19.24 -14.59 20.25
C THR A 39 17.91 -13.87 20.09
N ILE A 40 17.21 -13.56 21.18
CA ILE A 40 15.93 -12.83 21.15
C ILE A 40 16.13 -11.42 20.59
N ASP A 41 17.16 -10.71 21.06
CA ASP A 41 17.46 -9.34 20.58
C ASP A 41 17.76 -9.34 19.07
N SER A 42 18.61 -10.26 18.62
CA SER A 42 18.95 -10.42 17.21
C SER A 42 17.75 -10.79 16.34
N ILE A 43 16.92 -11.75 16.78
CA ILE A 43 15.71 -12.15 16.04
C ILE A 43 14.71 -10.99 15.99
N LEU A 44 14.52 -10.26 17.09
CA LEU A 44 13.56 -9.16 17.14
C LEU A 44 13.98 -8.03 16.21
N SER A 45 15.24 -7.60 16.27
CA SER A 45 15.76 -6.55 15.39
C SER A 45 15.64 -6.95 13.91
N ASN A 46 16.09 -8.17 13.58
CA ASN A 46 16.06 -8.67 12.20
C ASN A 46 14.61 -8.80 11.69
N LYS A 47 13.69 -9.27 12.53
CA LYS A 47 12.28 -9.38 12.16
C LYS A 47 11.64 -8.01 11.94
N VAL A 48 11.93 -7.02 12.79
CA VAL A 48 11.41 -5.65 12.63
C VAL A 48 11.89 -5.04 11.33
N GLU A 49 13.19 -5.12 11.05
CA GLU A 49 13.77 -4.59 9.81
C GLU A 49 13.19 -5.28 8.57
N HIS A 50 13.18 -6.61 8.54
CA HIS A 50 12.59 -7.35 7.42
C HIS A 50 11.11 -7.08 7.24
N THR A 51 10.33 -7.02 8.32
CA THR A 51 8.88 -6.75 8.24
C THR A 51 8.63 -5.35 7.69
N LEU A 52 9.39 -4.36 8.14
CA LEU A 52 9.29 -2.99 7.64
C LEU A 52 9.61 -2.92 6.15
N GLN A 53 10.74 -3.50 5.75
CA GLN A 53 11.15 -3.53 4.34
C GLN A 53 10.12 -4.26 3.49
N SER A 54 9.70 -5.46 3.87
CA SER A 54 8.73 -6.24 3.10
C SER A 54 7.39 -5.53 2.94
N LYS A 55 6.98 -4.77 3.98
CA LYS A 55 5.73 -4.04 3.96
C LYS A 55 5.81 -2.81 3.06
N LEU A 56 6.95 -2.10 3.06
CA LEU A 56 7.19 -1.00 2.13
C LEU A 56 7.23 -1.48 0.67
N GLU A 57 7.90 -2.60 0.40
CA GLU A 57 7.95 -3.21 -0.94
C GLU A 57 6.54 -3.63 -1.39
N GLN A 58 5.75 -4.22 -0.48
CA GLN A 58 4.37 -4.59 -0.75
C GLN A 58 3.49 -3.35 -1.04
N ASP A 59 3.60 -2.30 -0.21
CA ASP A 59 2.85 -1.05 -0.38
C ASP A 59 3.22 -0.35 -1.71
N LEU A 60 4.50 -0.36 -2.09
CA LEU A 60 4.97 0.14 -3.39
C LEU A 60 4.38 -0.66 -4.55
N SER A 61 4.42 -1.99 -4.47
CA SER A 61 3.85 -2.85 -5.52
C SER A 61 2.35 -2.63 -5.67
N TYR A 62 1.62 -2.44 -4.56
CA TYR A 62 0.19 -2.09 -4.63
C TYR A 62 -0.05 -0.74 -5.30
N LEU A 63 0.78 0.27 -5.01
CA LEU A 63 0.69 1.58 -5.64
C LEU A 63 0.98 1.50 -7.14
N GLU A 64 2.06 0.82 -7.53
CA GLU A 64 2.42 0.60 -8.94
C GLU A 64 1.30 -0.10 -9.71
N ASN A 65 0.73 -1.16 -9.14
CA ASN A 65 -0.38 -1.87 -9.75
C ASN A 65 -1.63 -0.98 -9.87
N THR A 66 -1.93 -0.18 -8.86
CA THR A 66 -3.04 0.78 -8.90
C THR A 66 -2.83 1.83 -10.00
N LEU A 67 -1.64 2.43 -10.07
CA LEU A 67 -1.30 3.42 -11.10
C LEU A 67 -1.34 2.81 -12.51
N ASN A 68 -0.85 1.58 -12.68
CA ASN A 68 -0.91 0.86 -13.95
C ASN A 68 -2.35 0.58 -14.38
N ASN A 69 -3.22 0.19 -13.45
CA ASN A 69 -4.65 -0.02 -13.73
C ASN A 69 -5.35 1.28 -14.14
N VAL A 70 -5.12 2.37 -13.39
CA VAL A 70 -5.67 3.69 -13.72
C VAL A 70 -5.16 4.15 -15.09
N ASN A 71 -3.86 4.03 -15.34
CA ASN A 71 -3.25 4.38 -16.62
C ASN A 71 -3.87 3.59 -17.78
N HIS A 72 -4.03 2.28 -17.62
CA HIS A 72 -4.60 1.43 -18.65
C HIS A 72 -6.02 1.87 -19.03
N VAL A 73 -6.87 2.16 -18.04
CA VAL A 73 -8.22 2.64 -18.31
C VAL A 73 -8.25 4.07 -18.83
N SER A 74 -7.39 4.96 -18.35
CA SER A 74 -7.24 6.30 -18.94
C SER A 74 -6.89 6.23 -20.43
N GLN A 75 -6.00 5.31 -20.83
CA GLN A 75 -5.68 5.08 -22.25
C GLN A 75 -6.86 4.50 -23.02
N GLN A 76 -7.60 3.54 -22.44
CA GLN A 76 -8.82 3.01 -23.06
C GLN A 76 -9.87 4.11 -23.29
N LEU A 77 -10.01 5.07 -22.38
CA LEU A 77 -10.93 6.19 -22.53
C LEU A 77 -10.42 7.24 -23.53
N ALA A 78 -9.12 7.59 -23.46
CA ALA A 78 -8.54 8.60 -24.33
C ALA A 78 -8.48 8.16 -25.79
N PHE A 79 -8.19 6.89 -26.06
CA PHE A 79 -8.00 6.35 -27.41
C PHE A 79 -9.08 5.34 -27.84
N GLY A 80 -10.07 5.05 -26.99
CA GLY A 80 -11.18 4.16 -27.31
C GLY A 80 -11.99 4.66 -28.50
N ILE A 81 -11.99 3.89 -29.59
CA ILE A 81 -12.64 4.28 -30.86
C ILE A 81 -14.16 4.40 -30.70
N GLY A 82 -14.79 3.58 -29.84
CA GLY A 82 -16.24 3.56 -29.61
C GLY A 82 -16.72 4.79 -28.85
N THR A 83 -16.29 4.96 -27.60
CA THR A 83 -16.80 6.02 -26.72
C THR A 83 -16.53 7.42 -27.25
N ASN A 84 -15.33 7.66 -27.79
CA ASN A 84 -14.99 8.98 -28.34
C ASN A 84 -15.87 9.34 -29.54
N LYS A 85 -16.14 8.37 -30.42
CA LYS A 85 -17.02 8.58 -31.58
C LYS A 85 -18.46 8.85 -31.15
N LEU A 86 -18.97 8.11 -30.16
CA LEU A 86 -20.32 8.35 -29.63
C LEU A 86 -20.46 9.73 -28.99
N ILE A 87 -19.44 10.19 -28.25
CA ILE A 87 -19.40 11.54 -27.67
C ILE A 87 -19.37 12.60 -28.78
N GLU A 88 -18.55 12.41 -29.81
CA GLU A 88 -18.49 13.32 -30.96
C GLU A 88 -19.84 13.38 -31.70
N GLU A 89 -20.47 12.23 -31.98
CA GLU A 89 -21.79 12.17 -32.61
C GLU A 89 -22.86 12.84 -31.74
N MET A 90 -22.81 12.67 -30.42
CA MET A 90 -23.76 13.29 -29.49
C MET A 90 -23.61 14.81 -29.47
N ASN A 91 -22.37 15.32 -29.48
CA ASN A 91 -22.09 16.76 -29.53
C ASN A 91 -22.55 17.42 -30.84
N ASN A 92 -22.58 16.65 -31.94
CA ASN A 92 -23.02 17.12 -33.25
C ASN A 92 -24.52 16.85 -33.53
N ALA A 93 -25.21 16.07 -32.69
CA ALA A 93 -26.61 15.72 -32.90
C ALA A 93 -27.54 16.92 -32.65
N GLN A 94 -28.33 17.29 -33.66
CA GLN A 94 -29.32 18.37 -33.56
C GLN A 94 -30.67 17.90 -33.00
N GLU A 95 -30.98 16.62 -33.16
CA GLU A 95 -32.24 16.00 -32.75
C GLU A 95 -32.19 15.55 -31.27
N PRO A 96 -33.08 16.05 -30.39
CA PRO A 96 -33.08 15.69 -28.97
C PRO A 96 -33.24 14.18 -28.71
N PHE A 97 -34.04 13.49 -29.53
CA PHE A 97 -34.22 12.04 -29.42
C PHE A 97 -32.90 11.29 -29.68
N LYS A 98 -32.14 11.71 -30.70
CA LYS A 98 -30.84 11.11 -31.03
C LYS A 98 -29.80 11.37 -29.95
N GLN A 99 -29.81 12.56 -29.32
CA GLN A 99 -28.95 12.83 -28.16
C GLN A 99 -29.23 11.88 -26.99
N ILE A 100 -30.50 11.61 -26.68
CA ILE A 100 -30.87 10.68 -25.59
C ILE A 100 -30.41 9.25 -25.92
N GLN A 101 -30.57 8.81 -27.17
CA GLN A 101 -30.10 7.49 -27.60
C GLN A 101 -28.58 7.36 -27.44
N LEU A 102 -27.82 8.31 -27.99
CA LEU A 102 -26.36 8.31 -27.90
C LEU A 102 -25.87 8.40 -26.44
N LEU A 103 -26.56 9.15 -25.59
CA LEU A 103 -26.25 9.23 -24.16
C LEU A 103 -26.40 7.88 -23.47
N ASN A 104 -27.41 7.07 -23.82
CA ASN A 104 -27.58 5.73 -23.27
C ASN A 104 -26.48 4.78 -23.78
N GLU A 105 -26.15 4.83 -25.07
CA GLU A 105 -25.07 4.03 -25.66
C GLU A 105 -23.71 4.33 -25.01
N ILE A 106 -23.38 5.60 -24.77
CA ILE A 106 -22.17 6.01 -24.04
C ILE A 106 -22.17 5.43 -22.62
N LYS A 107 -23.30 5.52 -21.90
CA LYS A 107 -23.42 4.99 -20.54
C LYS A 107 -23.25 3.46 -20.52
N GLU A 108 -23.79 2.75 -21.49
CA GLU A 108 -23.63 1.29 -21.59
C GLU A 108 -22.16 0.90 -21.80
N GLU A 109 -21.45 1.57 -22.71
CA GLU A 109 -20.04 1.30 -22.95
C GLU A 109 -19.16 1.62 -21.73
N LEU A 110 -19.41 2.77 -21.08
CA LEU A 110 -18.71 3.13 -19.85
C LEU A 110 -19.01 2.19 -18.68
N ASN A 111 -20.23 1.66 -18.60
CA ASN A 111 -20.56 0.63 -17.63
C ASN A 111 -19.77 -0.67 -17.87
N VAL A 112 -19.57 -1.07 -19.14
CA VAL A 112 -18.72 -2.23 -19.46
C VAL A 112 -17.28 -1.98 -19.03
N ILE A 113 -16.73 -0.79 -19.29
CA ILE A 113 -15.38 -0.40 -18.87
C ILE A 113 -15.28 -0.39 -17.33
N SER A 114 -16.23 0.24 -16.64
CA SER A 114 -16.23 0.32 -15.17
C SER A 114 -16.40 -1.07 -14.53
N PHE A 115 -17.23 -1.94 -15.09
CA PHE A 115 -17.44 -3.30 -14.58
C PHE A 115 -16.21 -4.19 -14.79
N SER A 116 -15.53 -4.04 -15.92
CA SER A 116 -14.30 -4.78 -16.23
C SER A 116 -13.10 -4.31 -15.41
N ASN A 117 -13.18 -3.13 -14.77
CA ASN A 117 -12.10 -2.52 -13.99
C ASN A 117 -12.59 -2.14 -12.58
N PRO A 118 -12.94 -3.12 -11.72
CA PRO A 118 -13.57 -2.87 -10.42
C PRO A 118 -12.70 -2.11 -9.41
N ASN A 119 -11.39 -2.02 -9.66
CA ASN A 119 -10.46 -1.24 -8.85
C ASN A 119 -10.55 0.27 -9.10
N ILE A 120 -11.32 0.69 -10.12
CA ILE A 120 -11.53 2.11 -10.43
C ILE A 120 -12.76 2.61 -9.68
N GLY A 121 -12.51 3.49 -8.71
CA GLY A 121 -13.55 4.02 -7.84
C GLY A 121 -14.42 5.10 -8.49
N LEU A 122 -13.91 5.92 -9.40
CA LEU A 122 -14.68 6.97 -10.07
C LEU A 122 -14.23 7.11 -11.52
N LEU A 123 -15.19 7.12 -12.43
CA LEU A 123 -15.01 7.40 -13.84
C LEU A 123 -16.00 8.50 -14.22
N MET A 124 -15.55 9.53 -14.93
CA MET A 124 -16.39 10.63 -15.44
C MET A 124 -15.67 11.37 -16.57
N TYR A 125 -16.44 12.10 -17.39
CA TYR A 125 -15.91 13.12 -18.29
C TYR A 125 -16.08 14.50 -17.65
N TYR A 126 -14.99 15.28 -17.60
CA TYR A 126 -14.99 16.64 -17.07
C TYR A 126 -14.91 17.66 -18.22
N TYR A 127 -15.75 18.69 -18.15
CA TYR A 127 -15.85 19.77 -19.13
C TYR A 127 -15.34 21.09 -18.51
N PRO A 128 -14.06 21.45 -18.73
CA PRO A 128 -13.42 22.60 -18.06
C PRO A 128 -14.12 23.93 -18.34
N GLU A 129 -14.64 24.13 -19.56
CA GLU A 129 -15.35 25.36 -19.96
C GLU A 129 -16.61 25.65 -19.13
N THR A 130 -17.21 24.62 -18.54
CA THR A 130 -18.49 24.71 -17.83
C THR A 130 -18.39 24.32 -16.36
N ASP A 131 -17.20 23.95 -15.89
CA ASP A 131 -16.95 23.35 -14.58
C ASP A 131 -17.96 22.22 -14.25
N SER A 132 -18.30 21.42 -15.26
CA SER A 132 -19.30 20.35 -15.15
C SER A 132 -18.69 18.99 -15.45
N HIS A 133 -19.36 17.94 -14.99
CA HIS A 133 -19.01 16.56 -15.31
C HIS A 133 -20.23 15.82 -15.85
N LYS A 134 -19.98 14.77 -16.62
CA LYS A 134 -21.01 13.84 -17.12
C LYS A 134 -20.49 12.41 -17.12
N PHE A 135 -21.44 11.49 -17.24
CA PHE A 135 -21.20 10.06 -17.38
C PHE A 135 -20.47 9.45 -16.18
N GLU A 136 -20.73 10.00 -15.00
CA GLU A 136 -20.21 9.49 -13.76
C GLU A 136 -20.78 8.10 -13.44
N ASN A 137 -19.91 7.16 -13.06
CA ASN A 137 -20.34 5.83 -12.60
C ASN A 137 -20.92 5.87 -11.17
N PHE A 138 -20.54 6.88 -10.38
CA PHE A 138 -21.08 7.16 -9.05
C PHE A 138 -21.45 8.64 -8.90
N SER A 139 -22.49 8.93 -8.11
CA SER A 139 -22.86 10.31 -7.82
C SER A 139 -21.77 11.03 -7.02
N ILE A 140 -21.27 12.14 -7.56
CA ILE A 140 -20.24 12.97 -6.93
C ILE A 140 -20.90 13.92 -5.92
N ARG A 141 -20.37 13.98 -4.70
CA ARG A 141 -20.81 14.96 -3.69
C ARG A 141 -19.90 16.19 -3.74
N GLY A 142 -20.49 17.35 -4.01
CA GLY A 142 -19.79 18.64 -4.02
C GLY A 142 -19.28 19.06 -5.41
N LYS A 143 -18.50 20.13 -5.44
CA LYS A 143 -17.85 20.61 -6.67
C LYS A 143 -16.51 19.90 -6.82
N PHE A 144 -16.27 19.29 -7.97
CA PHE A 144 -15.00 18.68 -8.33
C PHE A 144 -14.30 19.53 -9.38
N SER A 145 -13.05 19.91 -9.13
CA SER A 145 -12.19 20.61 -10.09
C SER A 145 -10.82 19.95 -10.10
N PRO A 146 -10.36 19.42 -11.27
CA PRO A 146 -9.03 18.81 -11.40
C PRO A 146 -7.89 19.75 -11.00
N ASP A 147 -8.06 21.06 -11.16
CA ASP A 147 -7.02 22.06 -10.89
C ASP A 147 -6.63 22.17 -9.40
N GLN A 148 -7.46 21.62 -8.52
CA GLN A 148 -7.20 21.58 -7.09
C GLN A 148 -6.34 20.37 -6.67
N LEU A 149 -6.12 19.42 -7.58
CA LEU A 149 -5.38 18.21 -7.29
C LEU A 149 -3.88 18.42 -7.51
N PRO A 150 -3.02 17.88 -6.62
CA PRO A 150 -1.58 17.95 -6.80
C PRO A 150 -1.16 17.13 -8.02
N VAL A 151 -0.44 17.73 -8.97
CA VAL A 151 0.11 17.00 -10.11
C VAL A 151 1.29 16.15 -9.64
N MET A 152 1.23 14.83 -9.87
CA MET A 152 2.33 13.90 -9.60
C MET A 152 3.25 13.76 -10.81
N ALA A 153 2.68 13.57 -12.00
CA ALA A 153 3.43 13.36 -13.22
C ALA A 153 2.62 13.81 -14.44
N LYS A 154 3.32 14.19 -15.51
CA LYS A 154 2.71 14.57 -16.78
C LYS A 154 3.45 13.89 -17.92
N TYR A 155 2.72 13.18 -18.78
CA TYR A 155 3.26 12.46 -19.93
C TYR A 155 2.41 12.78 -21.16
N SER A 156 2.96 13.55 -22.10
CA SER A 156 2.27 14.04 -23.29
C SER A 156 0.88 14.61 -22.95
N ASP A 157 -0.18 13.84 -23.21
CA ASP A 157 -1.59 14.21 -23.06
C ASP A 157 -2.24 13.68 -21.78
N ILE A 158 -1.52 12.93 -20.95
CA ILE A 158 -2.01 12.36 -19.69
C ILE A 158 -1.35 13.10 -18.51
N THR A 159 -2.17 13.63 -17.61
CA THR A 159 -1.72 14.20 -16.34
C THR A 159 -2.18 13.32 -15.20
N TYR A 160 -1.23 12.79 -14.43
CA TYR A 160 -1.49 12.00 -13.24
C TYR A 160 -1.56 12.93 -12.04
N PHE A 161 -2.72 12.93 -11.40
CA PHE A 161 -2.94 13.65 -10.15
C PHE A 161 -2.71 12.70 -8.97
N GLY A 162 -2.09 13.22 -7.93
CA GLY A 162 -1.94 12.53 -6.66
C GLY A 162 -3.26 12.44 -5.91
N PRO A 163 -3.31 11.61 -4.86
CA PRO A 163 -4.42 11.66 -3.93
C PRO A 163 -4.55 13.10 -3.41
N LEU A 164 -5.79 13.57 -3.18
CA LEU A 164 -5.97 14.74 -2.34
C LEU A 164 -5.13 14.50 -1.08
N LEU A 165 -4.36 15.50 -0.67
CA LEU A 165 -3.85 15.56 0.69
C LEU A 165 -5.06 15.53 1.62
N CYS A 166 -5.53 14.33 1.95
CA CYS A 166 -6.18 14.10 3.21
C CYS A 166 -5.06 14.34 4.21
N LEU A 167 -4.95 15.60 4.65
CA LEU A 167 -4.11 15.98 5.75
C LEU A 167 -4.48 15.04 6.89
N THR A 168 -3.51 14.19 7.21
CA THR A 168 -3.46 13.39 8.40
C THR A 168 -3.68 14.36 9.57
N TYR A 169 -4.85 14.25 10.21
CA TYR A 169 -5.10 14.83 11.53
C TYR A 169 -5.04 13.70 12.55
#